data_AF-A0A4Y8IGV6-F1
#
_entry.id   AF-A0A4Y8IGV6-F1
#
_cell.length_a   1.000
_cell.length_b   1.000
_cell.length_c   1.000
_cell.angle_alpha   90.00
_cell.angle_beta   90.00
_cell.angle_gamma   90.00
#
_symmetry.space_group_name_H-M   'P 1'
#
loop_
_entity.id
_entity.type
_entity.pdbx_description
1 polymer ?
#
loop_
_entity_poly.entity_id
_entity_poly.type
_entity_poly.pdbx_seq_one_letter_code
_entity_poly.pdbx_strand_id
1 'polypeptide(L)'
;MLIKYERAEDAFLAVAWAIVVADRVGSALERNFMHADVKSIALFNVYTEEEYSNMVGAMYMKANQTFLDESGVLIDERVLEMIAAVNDCLNSEDCLEVYRMAVGIACVDELCKEEIELLALLQSGLNIGETDAIEVHKEFKYML
;
A
#
# COMPACT_ATOMS: atom_id res chain seq x y z
N MET A 1 -1.56 -19.70 5.47
CA MET A 1 -1.19 -18.33 5.06
C MET A 1 -0.05 -18.44 4.06
N LEU A 2 -0.28 -18.03 2.80
CA LEU A 2 0.73 -18.13 1.74
C LEU A 2 1.63 -16.88 1.66
N ILE A 3 1.18 -15.77 2.27
CA ILE A 3 1.90 -14.49 2.30
C ILE A 3 2.54 -14.32 3.68
N LYS A 4 3.82 -13.96 3.69
CA LYS A 4 4.55 -13.55 4.88
C LYS A 4 5.57 -12.47 4.51
N TYR A 5 5.69 -11.48 5.38
CA TYR A 5 6.71 -10.44 5.28
C TYR A 5 7.71 -10.61 6.43
N GLU A 6 9.00 -10.55 6.10
CA GLU A 6 10.08 -10.60 7.10
C GLU A 6 10.66 -9.22 7.39
N ARG A 7 10.28 -8.25 6.56
CA ARG A 7 10.81 -6.89 6.51
C ARG A 7 9.65 -5.91 6.42
N ALA A 8 9.71 -4.84 7.19
CA ALA A 8 8.68 -3.80 7.17
C ALA A 8 8.56 -3.20 5.76
N GLU A 9 9.69 -3.00 5.08
CA GLU A 9 9.74 -2.47 3.72
C GLU A 9 8.90 -3.29 2.74
N ASP A 10 8.93 -4.62 2.88
CA ASP A 10 8.15 -5.51 2.03
C ASP A 10 6.65 -5.36 2.30
N ALA A 11 6.26 -5.19 3.57
CA ALA A 11 4.88 -4.99 3.97
C ALA A 11 4.33 -3.64 3.45
N PHE A 12 5.11 -2.56 3.56
CA PHE A 12 4.78 -1.25 3.00
C PHE A 12 4.63 -1.34 1.47
N LEU A 13 5.63 -1.87 0.77
CA LEU A 13 5.59 -1.94 -0.69
C LEU A 13 4.47 -2.85 -1.22
N ALA A 14 4.10 -3.90 -0.48
CA ALA A 14 2.96 -4.74 -0.86
C ALA A 14 1.64 -3.96 -0.86
N VAL A 15 1.40 -3.16 0.18
CA VAL A 15 0.20 -2.30 0.26
C VAL A 15 0.24 -1.21 -0.80
N ALA A 16 1.40 -0.58 -1.01
CA ALA A 16 1.56 0.42 -2.06
C ALA A 16 1.18 -0.14 -3.44
N TRP A 17 1.70 -1.32 -3.79
CA TRP A 17 1.34 -1.98 -5.04
C TRP A 17 -0.12 -2.38 -5.11
N ALA A 18 -0.72 -2.85 -4.01
CA ALA A 18 -2.13 -3.23 -3.98
C ALA A 18 -3.03 -2.03 -4.31
N ILE A 19 -2.70 -0.83 -3.82
CA ILE A 19 -3.43 0.41 -4.16
C ILE A 19 -3.24 0.75 -5.63
N VAL A 20 -1.98 0.82 -6.11
CA VAL A 20 -1.65 1.20 -7.51
C VAL A 20 -2.31 0.29 -8.54
N VAL A 21 -2.62 -0.96 -8.19
CA VAL A 21 -3.24 -1.92 -9.13
C VAL A 21 -4.73 -2.15 -8.86
N ALA A 22 -5.32 -1.45 -7.89
CA ALA A 22 -6.70 -1.68 -7.47
C ALA A 22 -7.70 -1.50 -8.62
N ASP A 23 -7.49 -0.52 -9.49
CA ASP A 23 -8.33 -0.21 -10.66
C ASP A 23 -7.85 -0.88 -11.97
N ARG A 24 -6.80 -1.71 -11.90
CA ARG A 24 -6.12 -2.42 -13.02
C ARG A 24 -5.34 -1.54 -13.99
N VAL A 25 -5.41 -0.22 -13.89
CA VAL A 25 -4.70 0.70 -14.79
C VAL A 25 -3.49 1.26 -14.07
N GLY A 26 -3.68 1.69 -12.81
CA GLY A 26 -2.74 2.49 -12.04
C GLY A 26 -2.40 3.78 -12.78
N SER A 27 -2.71 4.93 -12.21
CA SER A 27 -2.37 6.17 -12.88
C SER A 27 -0.84 6.36 -12.94
N ALA A 28 -0.38 7.14 -13.94
CA ALA A 28 1.01 7.56 -13.95
C ALA A 28 1.35 8.40 -12.70
N LEU A 29 0.35 9.04 -12.10
CA LEU A 29 0.51 9.87 -10.92
C LEU A 29 0.72 9.02 -9.67
N GLU A 30 -0.09 7.97 -9.44
CA GLU A 30 0.10 7.01 -8.34
C GLU A 30 1.47 6.34 -8.40
N ARG A 31 1.90 5.90 -9.59
CA ARG A 31 3.23 5.30 -9.78
C ARG A 31 4.34 6.30 -9.46
N ASN A 32 4.20 7.55 -9.88
CA ASN A 32 5.18 8.59 -9.57
C ASN A 32 5.22 8.89 -8.06
N PHE A 33 4.05 8.95 -7.40
CA PHE A 33 3.96 9.14 -5.95
C PHE A 33 4.62 7.98 -5.20
N MET A 34 4.40 6.75 -5.65
CA MET A 34 5.11 5.58 -5.10
C MET A 34 6.63 5.68 -5.29
N HIS A 35 7.12 6.25 -6.39
CA HIS A 35 8.56 6.41 -6.58
C HIS A 35 9.17 7.61 -5.86
N ALA A 36 8.42 8.70 -5.66
CA ALA A 36 8.93 9.93 -5.06
C ALA A 36 8.59 10.03 -3.56
N ASP A 37 7.31 9.97 -3.21
CA ASP A 37 6.82 10.26 -1.87
C ASP A 37 7.00 9.06 -0.93
N VAL A 38 6.71 7.84 -1.39
CA VAL A 38 6.93 6.63 -0.56
C VAL A 38 8.42 6.45 -0.24
N LYS A 39 9.32 6.79 -1.16
CA LYS A 39 10.78 6.78 -0.92
C LYS A 39 11.21 7.69 0.23
N SER A 40 10.46 8.77 0.48
CA SER A 40 10.78 9.77 1.51
C SER A 40 10.41 9.34 2.93
N ILE A 41 9.59 8.29 3.08
CA ILE A 41 9.26 7.68 4.37
C ILE A 41 10.57 7.26 5.04
N ALA A 42 10.69 7.55 6.34
CA ALA A 42 11.93 7.34 7.11
C ALA A 42 12.50 5.91 6.96
N LEU A 43 11.60 4.92 6.84
CA LEU A 43 11.91 3.52 6.58
C LEU A 43 12.78 3.30 5.33
N PHE A 44 12.57 4.08 4.27
CA PHE A 44 13.25 3.92 2.99
C PHE A 44 14.47 4.84 2.81
N ASN A 45 14.67 5.84 3.67
CA ASN A 45 15.73 6.84 3.54
C ASN A 45 17.16 6.28 3.59
N VAL A 46 17.33 5.06 4.11
CA VAL A 46 18.62 4.37 4.16
C VAL A 46 19.05 3.77 2.82
N TYR A 47 18.11 3.61 1.88
CA TYR A 47 18.36 3.03 0.57
C TYR A 47 18.65 4.13 -0.46
N THR A 48 19.56 3.83 -1.38
CA THR A 48 19.74 4.62 -2.60
C THR A 48 18.50 4.52 -3.51
N GLU A 49 18.38 5.43 -4.47
CA GLU A 49 17.30 5.39 -5.48
C GLU A 49 17.27 4.07 -6.26
N GLU A 50 18.45 3.53 -6.57
CA GLU A 50 18.59 2.26 -7.30
C GLU A 50 18.13 1.08 -6.43
N GLU A 51 18.58 1.00 -5.18
CA GLU A 51 18.15 -0.05 -4.25
C GLU A 51 16.65 -0.02 -4.00
N TYR A 52 16.09 1.18 -3.77
CA TYR A 52 14.65 1.33 -3.61
C TYR A 52 13.89 0.90 -4.86
N SER A 53 14.30 1.36 -6.04
CA SER A 53 13.65 0.96 -7.31
C SER A 53 13.71 -0.56 -7.52
N ASN A 54 14.82 -1.20 -7.15
CA ASN A 54 14.95 -2.66 -7.19
C ASN A 54 13.99 -3.35 -6.21
N MET A 55 13.79 -2.80 -5.01
CA MET A 55 12.84 -3.32 -4.02
C MET A 55 11.39 -3.19 -4.52
N VAL A 56 11.03 -2.02 -5.06
CA VAL A 56 9.71 -1.76 -5.67
C VAL A 56 9.44 -2.77 -6.78
N GLY A 57 10.39 -2.96 -7.70
CA GLY A 57 10.26 -3.94 -8.79
C GLY A 57 10.17 -5.39 -8.30
N ALA A 58 10.96 -5.77 -7.30
CA ALA A 58 10.91 -7.10 -6.71
C ALA A 58 9.55 -7.37 -6.03
N MET A 59 8.98 -6.37 -5.35
CA MET A 59 7.67 -6.50 -4.74
C MET A 59 6.56 -6.62 -5.78
N TYR A 60 6.63 -5.90 -6.90
CA TYR A 60 5.67 -6.07 -8.00
C TYR A 60 5.68 -7.51 -8.54
N MET A 61 6.86 -8.08 -8.73
CA MET A 61 6.98 -9.48 -9.15
C MET A 61 6.40 -10.45 -8.11
N LYS A 62 6.60 -10.18 -6.81
CA LYS A 62 6.02 -10.96 -5.72
C LYS A 62 4.49 -10.81 -5.67
N ALA A 63 3.96 -9.61 -5.86
CA ALA A 63 2.52 -9.32 -5.91
C ALA A 63 1.83 -10.13 -7.00
N ASN A 64 2.39 -10.13 -8.22
CA ASN A 64 1.93 -10.94 -9.36
C ASN A 64 1.89 -12.45 -9.08
N GLN A 65 2.65 -12.94 -8.10
CA GLN A 65 2.70 -14.35 -7.74
C GLN A 65 1.83 -14.70 -6.52
N THR A 66 1.33 -13.71 -5.79
CA THR A 66 0.75 -13.93 -4.47
C THR A 66 -0.68 -13.41 -4.34
N PHE A 67 -0.95 -12.18 -4.75
CA PHE A 67 -2.25 -11.54 -4.54
C PHE A 67 -2.88 -10.91 -5.78
N LEU A 68 -2.26 -11.11 -6.95
CA LEU A 68 -2.86 -10.79 -8.26
C LEU A 68 -3.17 -12.07 -9.05
N ASP A 69 -4.18 -12.01 -9.91
CA ASP A 69 -4.46 -13.04 -10.91
C ASP A 69 -3.62 -12.87 -12.19
N GLU A 70 -3.79 -13.77 -13.16
CA GLU A 70 -3.06 -13.72 -14.44
C GLU A 70 -3.34 -12.45 -15.27
N SER A 71 -4.41 -11.71 -14.95
CA SER A 71 -4.78 -10.45 -15.58
C SER A 71 -4.32 -9.23 -14.78
N GLY A 72 -3.58 -9.42 -13.68
CA GLY A 72 -3.11 -8.34 -12.81
C GLY A 72 -4.19 -7.79 -11.87
N VAL A 73 -5.26 -8.54 -11.63
CA VAL A 73 -6.38 -8.13 -10.77
C VAL A 73 -6.18 -8.66 -9.37
N LEU A 74 -6.47 -7.84 -8.35
CA LEU A 74 -6.48 -8.28 -6.96
C LEU A 74 -7.45 -9.46 -6.74
N ILE A 75 -6.97 -10.49 -6.05
CA ILE A 75 -7.78 -11.63 -5.63
C ILE A 75 -8.24 -11.36 -4.20
N ASP A 76 -9.55 -11.23 -3.97
CA ASP A 76 -10.14 -10.84 -2.67
C ASP A 76 -9.58 -11.63 -1.48
N GLU A 77 -9.52 -12.96 -1.56
CA GLU A 77 -9.00 -13.77 -0.45
C GLU A 77 -7.51 -13.53 -0.19
N ARG A 78 -6.75 -13.22 -1.24
CA ARG A 78 -5.31 -12.94 -1.14
C ARG A 78 -5.03 -11.54 -0.62
N VAL A 79 -5.88 -10.57 -0.92
CA VAL A 79 -5.84 -9.24 -0.30
C VAL A 79 -6.04 -9.36 1.20
N LEU A 80 -7.01 -10.15 1.66
CA LEU A 80 -7.21 -10.39 3.09
C LEU A 80 -6.00 -11.10 3.73
N GLU A 81 -5.40 -12.09 3.06
CA GLU A 81 -4.15 -12.72 3.52
C GLU A 81 -2.98 -11.74 3.57
N MET A 82 -2.87 -10.82 2.60
CA MET A 82 -1.86 -9.77 2.56
C MET A 82 -2.02 -8.83 3.75
N ILE A 83 -3.23 -8.32 4.00
CA ILE A 83 -3.51 -7.40 5.11
C ILE A 83 -3.19 -8.07 6.46
N ALA A 84 -3.57 -9.34 6.64
CA ALA A 84 -3.21 -10.09 7.84
C ALA A 84 -1.69 -10.21 8.01
N ALA A 85 -0.97 -10.54 6.93
CA ALA A 85 0.50 -10.65 6.97
C ALA A 85 1.20 -9.31 7.24
N VAL A 86 0.63 -8.19 6.78
CA VAL A 86 1.12 -6.83 7.11
C VAL A 86 0.91 -6.55 8.59
N ASN A 87 -0.29 -6.78 9.11
CA ASN A 87 -0.62 -6.57 10.52
C ASN A 87 0.20 -7.45 11.48
N ASP A 88 0.59 -8.66 11.04
CA ASP A 88 1.48 -9.54 11.80
C ASP A 88 2.96 -9.10 11.77
N CYS A 89 3.37 -8.38 10.72
CA CYS A 89 4.75 -7.94 10.51
C CYS A 89 5.06 -6.61 11.20
N LEU A 90 4.07 -5.72 11.28
CA LEU A 90 4.22 -4.34 11.70
C LEU A 90 3.71 -4.12 13.13
N ASN A 91 4.24 -3.10 13.81
CA ASN A 91 3.63 -2.60 15.04
C ASN A 91 2.49 -1.62 14.70
N SER A 92 1.74 -1.17 15.71
CA SER A 92 0.59 -0.29 15.51
C SER A 92 0.93 1.07 14.88
N GLU A 93 2.12 1.62 15.18
CA GLU A 93 2.57 2.90 14.60
C GLU A 93 2.89 2.72 13.12
N ASP A 94 3.62 1.66 12.78
CA ASP A 94 3.93 1.30 11.39
C ASP A 94 2.68 0.94 10.58
N CYS A 95 1.69 0.27 11.19
CA CYS A 95 0.40 0.00 10.56
C CYS A 95 -0.35 1.30 10.20
N LEU A 96 -0.32 2.30 11.09
CA LEU A 96 -0.91 3.61 10.81
C LEU A 96 -0.16 4.33 9.69
N GLU A 97 1.17 4.27 9.67
CA GLU A 97 1.98 4.89 8.62
C GLU A 97 1.78 4.20 7.25
N VAL A 98 1.64 2.88 7.21
CA VAL A 98 1.22 2.14 6.00
C VAL A 98 -0.15 2.59 5.52
N TYR A 99 -1.11 2.72 6.44
CA TYR A 99 -2.44 3.17 6.09
C TYR A 99 -2.42 4.59 5.53
N ARG A 100 -1.66 5.49 6.15
CA ARG A 100 -1.44 6.87 5.69
C ARG A 100 -0.84 6.92 4.30
N MET A 101 0.19 6.12 4.04
CA MET A 101 0.79 5.96 2.72
C MET A 101 -0.23 5.47 1.69
N ALA A 102 -1.05 4.47 2.04
CA ALA A 102 -2.08 3.93 1.14
C ALA A 102 -3.12 4.99 0.75
N VAL A 103 -3.62 5.74 1.73
CA VAL A 103 -4.53 6.88 1.47
C VAL A 103 -3.86 7.93 0.61
N GLY A 104 -2.58 8.22 0.88
CA GLY A 104 -1.81 9.18 0.10
C GLY A 104 -1.71 8.80 -1.38
N ILE A 105 -1.39 7.54 -1.68
CA ILE A 105 -1.33 7.04 -3.06
C ILE A 105 -2.70 7.15 -3.74
N ALA A 106 -3.76 6.66 -3.08
CA ALA A 106 -5.10 6.61 -3.67
C ALA A 106 -5.75 8.01 -3.86
N CYS A 107 -5.26 9.02 -3.15
CA CYS A 107 -5.76 10.41 -3.26
C CYS A 107 -4.95 11.27 -4.23
N VAL A 108 -3.95 10.72 -4.93
CA VAL A 108 -3.16 11.49 -5.91
C VAL A 108 -4.04 11.91 -7.10
N ASP A 109 -5.03 11.10 -7.45
CA ASP A 109 -6.04 11.38 -8.45
C ASP A 109 -7.45 11.11 -7.91
N GLU A 110 -8.41 10.83 -8.81
CA GLU A 110 -9.79 10.60 -8.40
C GLU A 110 -9.97 9.18 -7.86
N LEU A 111 -10.17 9.07 -6.54
CA LEU A 111 -10.50 7.82 -5.85
C LEU A 111 -11.57 7.00 -6.59
N CYS A 112 -11.18 5.84 -7.08
CA CYS A 112 -12.11 4.89 -7.69
C CYS A 112 -12.80 4.02 -6.63
N LYS A 113 -13.80 3.24 -7.06
CA LYS A 113 -14.58 2.39 -6.15
C LYS A 113 -13.71 1.31 -5.51
N GLU A 114 -12.81 0.73 -6.29
CA GLU A 114 -11.90 -0.34 -5.91
C GLU A 114 -10.91 0.11 -4.83
N GLU A 115 -10.34 1.31 -4.96
CA GLU A 115 -9.46 1.90 -3.95
C GLU A 115 -10.19 2.21 -2.65
N ILE A 116 -11.41 2.76 -2.73
CA ILE A 116 -12.23 3.02 -1.54
C ILE A 116 -12.52 1.72 -0.78
N GLU A 117 -12.87 0.65 -1.51
CA GLU A 117 -13.12 -0.67 -0.93
C GLU A 117 -11.83 -1.24 -0.30
N LEU A 118 -10.68 -1.12 -0.96
CA LEU A 118 -9.40 -1.57 -0.44
C LEU A 118 -8.95 -0.77 0.80
N LEU A 119 -9.14 0.55 0.82
CA LEU A 119 -8.83 1.39 1.97
C LEU A 119 -9.72 1.04 3.18
N ALA A 120 -10.99 0.70 2.96
CA ALA A 120 -11.87 0.23 4.03
C ALA A 120 -11.40 -1.12 4.60
N LEU A 121 -10.96 -2.05 3.74
CA LEU A 121 -10.37 -3.32 4.17
C LEU A 121 -9.07 -3.12 4.95
N LEU A 122 -8.19 -2.22 4.49
CA LEU A 122 -6.94 -1.87 5.17
C LEU A 122 -7.21 -1.25 6.54
N GLN A 123 -8.13 -0.29 6.64
CA GLN A 123 -8.49 0.34 7.91
C GLN A 123 -8.92 -0.72 8.94
N SER A 124 -9.83 -1.61 8.53
CA SER A 124 -10.35 -2.68 9.40
C SER A 124 -9.26 -3.69 9.77
N GLY A 125 -8.54 -4.21 8.78
CA GLY A 125 -7.58 -5.30 8.99
C GLY A 125 -6.27 -4.88 9.66
N LEU A 126 -5.87 -3.61 9.55
CA LEU A 126 -4.73 -3.04 10.28
C LEU A 126 -5.13 -2.45 11.64
N ASN A 127 -6.40 -2.60 12.05
CA ASN A 127 -6.95 -2.11 13.31
C ASN A 127 -6.79 -0.58 13.51
N ILE A 128 -7.00 0.20 12.45
CA ILE A 128 -6.89 1.66 12.50
C ILE A 128 -8.17 2.25 13.11
N GLY A 129 -8.00 3.03 14.18
CA GLY A 129 -9.10 3.70 14.84
C GLY A 129 -9.83 4.68 13.91
N GLU A 130 -11.13 4.86 14.10
CA GLU A 130 -11.94 5.77 13.29
C GLU A 130 -11.42 7.22 13.33
N THR A 131 -10.94 7.68 14.49
CA THR A 131 -10.36 9.01 14.63
C THR A 131 -9.08 9.15 13.81
N ASP A 132 -8.18 8.17 13.88
CA ASP A 132 -6.92 8.20 13.14
C ASP A 132 -7.17 8.15 11.62
N ALA A 133 -8.10 7.31 11.18
CA ALA A 133 -8.49 7.25 9.78
C ALA A 133 -9.04 8.60 9.28
N ILE A 134 -9.92 9.25 10.05
CA ILE A 134 -10.45 10.57 9.69
C ILE A 134 -9.35 11.61 9.56
N GLU A 135 -8.37 11.63 10.49
CA GLU A 135 -7.26 12.57 10.43
C GLU A 135 -6.38 12.32 9.20
N VAL A 136 -6.03 11.06 8.92
CA VAL A 136 -5.29 10.69 7.70
C VAL A 136 -6.03 11.18 6.45
N HIS A 137 -7.32 10.89 6.30
CA HIS A 137 -8.11 11.33 5.14
C HIS A 137 -8.15 12.86 5.00
N LYS A 138 -8.16 13.62 6.10
CA LYS A 138 -8.12 15.09 6.05
C LYS A 138 -6.80 15.60 5.50
N GLU A 139 -5.67 14.98 5.85
CA GLU A 139 -4.35 15.41 5.39
C GLU A 139 -4.26 15.43 3.86
N PHE A 140 -4.83 14.43 3.20
CA PHE A 140 -4.80 14.29 1.75
C PHE A 140 -5.96 15.02 1.05
N LYS A 141 -7.10 15.24 1.73
CA LYS A 141 -8.26 15.98 1.19
C LYS A 141 -7.98 17.46 0.91
N TYR A 142 -6.95 18.06 1.51
CA TYR A 142 -6.55 19.45 1.27
C TYR A 142 -5.43 19.60 0.22
N MET A 143 -4.99 18.51 -0.42
CA MET A 143 -3.95 18.53 -1.44
C MET A 143 -4.47 18.54 -2.89
N LEU A 144 -5.80 18.46 -3.07
CA LEU A 144 -6.53 18.64 -4.35
C LEU A 144 -7.34 19.95 -4.33
#